data_AF-F2KMU8-F1
#
_entry.id   AF-F2KMU8-F1
#
_cell.length_a   1.000
_cell.length_b   1.000
_cell.length_c   1.000
_cell.angle_alpha   90.00
_cell.angle_beta   90.00
_cell.angle_gamma   90.00
#
_symmetry.space_group_name_H-M   'P 1'
#
loop_
_entity.id
_entity.type
_entity.pdbx_description
1 polymer ?
#
loop_
_entity_poly.entity_id
_entity_poly.type
_entity_poly.pdbx_seq_one_letter_code
_entity_poly.pdbx_strand_id
1 'polypeptide(L)'
;MNGGKLALLMVTLAAMGTLVLPSTTSLFLGQHMWYNISGTGNNLPCEKCHADVFAEFKNNPGAHKTIGGGTDTVEHIRAACGECHRTSVVGTFASGDGTSATPGQEAHAAATIACMACHEFGPNGNAPYSGAPVAGGFDNVTTDTASSPYNYDNGDTTYGTKEAHQTFIERAVEDKTLIDSNEACIACHTYVPVKINWTHKVSLEFNCTYEYNTGTSGVTTHYNVTNWTVNGTRYTTVFGNTTGNGSVNDASNWPGWYPYSW
;
A
#
# COMPACT_ATOMS: atom_id res chain seq x y z
N MET A 1 -49.53 46.09 -0.15
CA MET A 1 -48.35 45.91 0.71
C MET A 1 -47.79 47.28 1.04
N ASN A 2 -47.63 47.65 2.32
CA ASN A 2 -47.03 48.95 2.69
C ASN A 2 -45.53 48.93 2.37
N GLY A 3 -44.99 50.06 1.89
CA GLY A 3 -43.59 50.17 1.41
C GLY A 3 -42.54 49.64 2.38
N GLY A 4 -42.75 49.79 3.70
CA GLY A 4 -41.84 49.24 4.72
C GLY A 4 -41.78 47.71 4.75
N LYS A 5 -42.88 47.01 4.50
CA LYS A 5 -42.90 45.54 4.40
C LYS A 5 -42.20 45.05 3.14
N LEU A 6 -42.29 45.84 2.06
CA LEU A 6 -41.63 45.55 0.77
C LEU A 6 -40.12 45.75 0.89
N ALA A 7 -39.67 46.79 1.60
CA ALA A 7 -38.26 47.03 1.90
C ALA A 7 -37.66 45.92 2.78
N LEU A 8 -38.38 45.48 3.83
CA LEU A 8 -37.94 44.36 4.67
C LEU A 8 -37.81 43.07 3.88
N LEU A 9 -38.78 42.74 3.02
CA LEU A 9 -38.74 41.55 2.18
C LEU A 9 -37.52 41.56 1.23
N MET A 10 -37.22 42.72 0.63
CA MET A 10 -36.05 42.89 -0.25
C MET A 10 -34.73 42.72 0.51
N VAL A 11 -34.62 43.27 1.72
CA VAL A 11 -33.42 43.12 2.56
C VAL A 11 -33.24 41.66 3.00
N THR A 12 -34.32 40.96 3.36
CA THR A 12 -34.25 39.54 3.73
C THR A 12 -33.85 38.66 2.54
N LEU A 13 -34.39 38.92 1.35
CA LEU A 13 -34.01 38.21 0.13
C LEU A 13 -32.56 38.48 -0.27
N ALA A 14 -32.08 39.72 -0.14
CA ALA A 14 -30.68 40.07 -0.40
C ALA A 14 -29.75 39.38 0.60
N ALA A 15 -30.09 39.37 1.90
CA ALA A 15 -29.30 38.71 2.94
C ALA A 15 -29.23 37.19 2.75
N MET A 16 -30.38 36.55 2.44
CA MET A 16 -30.43 35.13 2.08
C MET A 16 -29.62 34.86 0.80
N GLY A 17 -29.74 35.74 -0.21
CA GLY A 17 -28.92 35.68 -1.42
C GLY A 17 -27.43 35.71 -1.12
N THR A 18 -26.96 36.64 -0.28
CA THR A 18 -25.54 36.73 0.08
C THR A 18 -25.02 35.57 0.91
N LEU A 19 -25.88 34.85 1.63
CA LEU A 19 -25.49 33.70 2.45
C LEU A 19 -25.55 32.39 1.64
N VAL A 20 -26.56 32.24 0.78
CA VAL A 20 -26.87 31.01 0.03
C VAL A 20 -26.20 31.01 -1.35
N LEU A 21 -26.01 32.16 -2.01
CA LEU A 21 -25.36 32.19 -3.33
C LEU A 21 -23.90 31.75 -3.24
N PRO A 22 -23.04 32.19 -2.31
CA PRO A 22 -21.66 31.69 -2.25
C PRO A 22 -21.58 30.18 -2.00
N SER A 23 -22.46 29.64 -1.15
CA SER A 23 -22.49 28.20 -0.87
C SER A 23 -23.05 27.37 -2.02
N THR A 24 -24.06 27.86 -2.75
CA THR A 24 -24.59 27.18 -3.95
C THR A 24 -23.69 27.37 -5.18
N THR A 25 -23.17 28.56 -5.41
CA THR A 25 -22.14 28.79 -6.44
C THR A 25 -20.88 27.99 -6.15
N SER A 26 -20.47 27.78 -4.90
CA SER A 26 -19.36 26.86 -4.59
C SER A 26 -19.69 25.39 -4.81
N LEU A 27 -20.96 24.99 -4.70
CA LEU A 27 -21.44 23.66 -5.09
C LEU A 27 -21.55 23.51 -6.61
N PHE A 28 -21.85 24.56 -7.37
CA PHE A 28 -22.04 24.47 -8.83
C PHE A 28 -20.83 24.93 -9.67
N LEU A 29 -20.02 25.88 -9.21
CA LEU A 29 -18.73 26.25 -9.83
C LEU A 29 -17.69 25.19 -9.47
N GLY A 30 -17.61 24.18 -10.31
CA GLY A 30 -16.59 23.12 -10.24
C GLY A 30 -17.16 21.72 -10.45
N GLN A 31 -18.42 21.48 -10.06
CA GLN A 31 -19.04 20.15 -10.15
C GLN A 31 -19.55 19.79 -11.56
N HIS A 32 -19.53 20.72 -12.53
CA HIS A 32 -19.99 20.47 -13.91
C HIS A 32 -19.07 21.01 -15.01
N MET A 33 -17.77 21.18 -14.73
CA MET A 33 -16.81 21.43 -15.80
C MET A 33 -16.51 20.09 -16.48
N TRP A 34 -17.23 19.81 -17.57
CA TRP A 34 -16.95 18.66 -18.43
C TRP A 34 -15.57 18.85 -19.04
N TYR A 35 -14.60 18.04 -18.63
CA TYR A 35 -13.28 18.07 -19.21
C TYR A 35 -13.31 17.35 -20.55
N ASN A 36 -12.76 17.99 -21.57
CA ASN A 36 -12.67 17.37 -22.87
C ASN A 36 -11.63 16.24 -22.82
N ILE A 37 -12.11 15.01 -22.70
CA ILE A 37 -11.32 13.77 -22.81
C ILE A 37 -11.38 13.18 -24.21
N SER A 38 -11.84 13.96 -25.21
CA SER A 38 -11.94 13.49 -26.59
C SER A 38 -10.56 13.33 -27.23
N GLY A 39 -9.47 13.86 -26.65
CA GLY A 39 -8.13 13.71 -27.20
C GLY A 39 -7.59 12.29 -27.01
N THR A 40 -6.47 12.01 -27.68
CA THR A 40 -5.72 10.77 -27.45
C THR A 40 -4.87 10.89 -26.18
N GLY A 41 -4.80 9.80 -25.40
CA GLY A 41 -3.97 9.70 -24.19
C GLY A 41 -4.66 10.09 -22.87
N ASN A 42 -3.87 10.30 -21.80
CA ASN A 42 -4.40 10.73 -20.51
C ASN A 42 -4.66 12.23 -20.49
N ASN A 43 -5.88 12.65 -20.86
CA ASN A 43 -6.29 14.06 -20.83
C ASN A 43 -6.97 14.48 -19.53
N LEU A 44 -6.94 13.65 -18.48
CA LEU A 44 -7.58 13.96 -17.20
C LEU A 44 -6.64 14.80 -16.32
N PRO A 45 -7.02 16.03 -15.93
CA PRO A 45 -6.20 16.87 -15.06
C PRO A 45 -6.40 16.46 -13.58
N CYS A 46 -5.66 15.44 -13.13
CA CYS A 46 -5.76 14.83 -11.80
C CYS A 46 -5.75 15.86 -10.64
N GLU A 47 -4.93 16.90 -10.75
CA GLU A 47 -4.79 17.95 -9.73
C GLU A 47 -6.04 18.79 -9.50
N LYS A 48 -7.02 18.75 -10.41
CA LYS A 48 -8.29 19.46 -10.23
C LYS A 48 -9.16 18.84 -9.14
N CYS A 49 -9.00 17.54 -8.92
CA CYS A 49 -9.70 16.80 -7.86
C CYS A 49 -8.76 16.40 -6.71
N HIS A 50 -7.48 16.15 -7.01
CA HIS A 50 -6.47 15.66 -6.06
C HIS A 50 -5.30 16.64 -5.93
N ALA A 51 -5.60 17.91 -5.69
CA ALA A 51 -4.59 18.99 -5.68
C ALA A 51 -3.43 18.72 -4.71
N ASP A 52 -3.74 18.29 -3.48
CA ASP A 52 -2.74 18.06 -2.44
C ASP A 52 -1.87 16.83 -2.76
N VAL A 53 -2.49 15.74 -3.20
CA VAL A 53 -1.79 14.51 -3.62
C VAL A 53 -0.88 14.78 -4.82
N PHE A 54 -1.36 15.57 -5.79
CA PHE A 54 -0.57 15.97 -6.94
C PHE A 54 0.64 16.82 -6.53
N ALA A 55 0.45 17.74 -5.60
CA ALA A 55 1.54 18.56 -5.06
C ALA A 55 2.56 17.71 -4.29
N GLU A 56 2.11 16.74 -3.50
CA GLU A 56 2.99 15.78 -2.82
C GLU A 56 3.79 14.94 -3.82
N PHE A 57 3.11 14.31 -4.78
CA PHE A 57 3.74 13.46 -5.79
C PHE A 57 4.76 14.23 -6.64
N LYS A 58 4.44 15.48 -7.02
CA LYS A 58 5.36 16.37 -7.72
C LYS A 58 6.68 16.58 -6.96
N ASN A 59 6.61 16.69 -5.64
CA ASN A 59 7.75 16.98 -4.79
C ASN A 59 8.44 15.71 -4.26
N ASN A 60 7.87 14.53 -4.48
CA ASN A 60 8.42 13.26 -4.02
C ASN A 60 9.35 12.64 -5.09
N PRO A 61 10.61 12.31 -4.77
CA PRO A 61 11.55 11.64 -5.70
C PRO A 61 11.33 10.12 -5.81
N GLY A 62 10.17 9.58 -5.43
CA GLY A 62 9.89 8.14 -5.38
C GLY A 62 9.95 7.40 -6.72
N ALA A 63 10.02 6.06 -6.65
CA ALA A 63 10.28 5.17 -7.78
C ALA A 63 9.27 5.26 -8.94
N HIS A 64 8.05 5.74 -8.69
CA HIS A 64 7.00 5.87 -9.71
C HIS A 64 6.90 7.26 -10.35
N LYS A 65 7.73 8.24 -9.94
CA LYS A 65 7.65 9.61 -10.47
C LYS A 65 7.85 9.67 -11.99
N THR A 66 8.72 8.83 -12.51
CA THR A 66 9.14 8.83 -13.92
C THR A 66 8.40 7.84 -14.79
N ILE A 67 7.41 7.12 -14.24
CA ILE A 67 6.68 6.08 -14.98
C ILE A 67 5.94 6.67 -16.21
N GLY A 68 5.55 7.95 -16.14
CA GLY A 68 4.97 8.71 -17.26
C GLY A 68 5.98 9.20 -18.31
N GLY A 69 7.20 8.65 -18.37
CA GLY A 69 8.15 8.87 -19.47
C GLY A 69 9.03 10.12 -19.40
N GLY A 70 9.11 10.81 -18.26
CA GLY A 70 9.94 12.02 -18.13
C GLY A 70 10.10 12.55 -16.72
N THR A 71 10.79 13.69 -16.59
CA THR A 71 11.05 14.36 -15.31
C THR A 71 10.26 15.67 -15.18
N ASP A 72 9.54 15.77 -14.06
CA ASP A 72 9.07 16.99 -13.37
C ASP A 72 8.23 18.05 -14.10
N THR A 73 7.72 17.77 -15.31
CA THR A 73 6.67 18.60 -15.93
C THR A 73 5.27 18.21 -15.44
N VAL A 74 4.32 19.15 -15.49
CA VAL A 74 2.92 18.88 -15.11
C VAL A 74 2.33 17.79 -15.99
N GLU A 75 2.70 17.75 -17.28
CA GLU A 75 2.26 16.75 -18.24
C GLU A 75 2.78 15.35 -17.89
N HIS A 76 4.07 15.21 -17.54
CA HIS A 76 4.64 13.91 -17.15
C HIS A 76 4.07 13.42 -15.82
N ILE A 77 3.78 14.32 -14.88
CA ILE A 77 3.15 13.93 -13.60
C ILE A 77 1.71 13.46 -13.85
N ARG A 78 0.93 14.16 -14.68
CA ARG A 78 -0.40 13.68 -15.09
C ARG A 78 -0.31 12.34 -15.81
N ALA A 79 0.67 12.16 -16.69
CA ALA A 79 0.92 10.87 -17.34
C ALA A 79 1.21 9.78 -16.30
N ALA A 80 2.10 10.03 -15.33
CA ALA A 80 2.42 9.09 -14.25
C ALA A 80 1.18 8.69 -13.43
N CYS A 81 0.31 9.65 -13.09
CA CYS A 81 -0.97 9.35 -12.44
C CYS A 81 -1.84 8.43 -13.32
N GLY A 82 -1.86 8.65 -14.63
CA GLY A 82 -2.59 7.83 -15.59
C GLY A 82 -2.01 6.43 -15.78
N GLU A 83 -0.69 6.29 -15.82
CA GLU A 83 -0.01 4.99 -15.94
C GLU A 83 -0.36 4.05 -14.79
N CYS A 84 -0.62 4.57 -13.59
CA CYS A 84 -1.13 3.76 -12.49
C CYS A 84 -2.66 3.68 -12.53
N HIS A 85 -3.36 4.81 -12.40
CA HIS A 85 -4.80 4.82 -12.13
C HIS A 85 -5.69 4.56 -13.34
N ARG A 86 -5.12 4.51 -14.54
CA ARG A 86 -5.82 4.28 -15.82
C ARG A 86 -5.14 3.19 -16.66
N THR A 87 -4.37 2.31 -16.02
CA THR A 87 -3.70 1.20 -16.70
C THR A 87 -4.70 0.19 -17.27
N SER A 88 -4.46 -0.26 -18.50
CA SER A 88 -5.24 -1.31 -19.12
C SER A 88 -5.15 -2.65 -18.39
N VAL A 89 -4.18 -2.81 -17.47
CA VAL A 89 -4.04 -4.02 -16.66
C VAL A 89 -5.23 -4.23 -15.73
N VAL A 90 -5.84 -3.15 -15.22
CA VAL A 90 -6.94 -3.24 -14.25
C VAL A 90 -8.32 -3.04 -14.86
N GLY A 91 -8.41 -2.60 -16.12
CA GLY A 91 -9.67 -2.38 -16.81
C GLY A 91 -9.62 -1.31 -17.89
N THR A 92 -10.82 -0.95 -18.37
CA THR A 92 -11.04 0.07 -19.40
C THR A 92 -11.64 1.33 -18.80
N PHE A 93 -11.16 2.47 -19.29
CA PHE A 93 -11.54 3.80 -18.81
C PHE A 93 -12.14 4.64 -19.93
N ALA A 94 -12.95 5.63 -19.56
CA ALA A 94 -13.50 6.55 -20.54
C ALA A 94 -12.38 7.29 -21.28
N SER A 95 -12.41 7.26 -22.61
CA SER A 95 -11.36 7.80 -23.48
C SER A 95 -11.94 8.33 -24.78
N GLY A 96 -11.16 9.09 -25.55
CA GLY A 96 -11.52 9.55 -26.88
C GLY A 96 -10.39 9.39 -27.89
N ASP A 97 -10.73 9.61 -29.16
CA ASP A 97 -9.81 9.46 -30.31
C ASP A 97 -9.71 10.73 -31.19
N GLY A 98 -10.30 11.83 -30.73
CA GLY A 98 -10.43 13.12 -31.40
C GLY A 98 -11.77 13.30 -32.10
N THR A 99 -12.49 12.21 -32.33
CA THR A 99 -13.72 12.16 -33.17
C THR A 99 -14.91 11.52 -32.45
N SER A 100 -14.65 10.63 -31.49
CA SER A 100 -15.64 9.90 -30.71
C SER A 100 -15.17 9.73 -29.27
N ALA A 101 -16.11 9.37 -28.39
CA ALA A 101 -15.83 9.04 -27.00
C ALA A 101 -16.26 7.59 -26.73
N THR A 102 -15.37 6.82 -26.12
CA THR A 102 -15.63 5.47 -25.66
C THR A 102 -15.88 5.51 -24.15
N PRO A 103 -17.05 5.07 -23.65
CA PRO A 103 -17.28 4.96 -22.22
C PRO A 103 -16.38 3.87 -21.61
N GLY A 104 -15.85 4.12 -20.42
CA GLY A 104 -15.16 3.09 -19.63
C GLY A 104 -16.16 2.11 -19.04
N GLN A 105 -15.81 0.83 -18.95
CA GLN A 105 -16.70 -0.20 -18.40
C GLN A 105 -16.45 -0.44 -16.91
N GLU A 106 -15.18 -0.51 -16.50
CA GLU A 106 -14.79 -0.86 -15.13
C GLU A 106 -14.65 0.38 -14.23
N ALA A 107 -14.27 1.54 -14.78
CA ALA A 107 -14.15 2.78 -14.02
C ALA A 107 -14.40 4.04 -14.88
N HIS A 108 -15.03 5.05 -14.26
CA HIS A 108 -15.37 6.32 -14.92
C HIS A 108 -14.11 7.07 -15.38
N ALA A 109 -13.16 7.32 -14.48
CA ALA A 109 -12.01 8.19 -14.78
C ALA A 109 -10.67 7.67 -14.25
N ALA A 110 -10.69 6.93 -13.15
CA ALA A 110 -9.53 6.38 -12.47
C ALA A 110 -9.98 5.24 -11.55
N ALA A 111 -9.08 4.31 -11.25
CA ALA A 111 -9.30 3.21 -10.31
C ALA A 111 -8.21 3.20 -9.23
N THR A 112 -8.54 2.63 -8.07
CA THR A 112 -7.55 2.16 -7.11
C THR A 112 -6.87 0.91 -7.65
N ILE A 113 -5.58 0.75 -7.39
CA ILE A 113 -4.73 -0.24 -8.06
C ILE A 113 -4.01 -1.09 -7.00
N ALA A 114 -3.97 -2.40 -7.22
CA ALA A 114 -3.08 -3.28 -6.46
C ALA A 114 -1.64 -3.10 -6.94
N CYS A 115 -0.66 -3.02 -6.03
CA CYS A 115 0.76 -3.00 -6.38
C CYS A 115 1.11 -4.17 -7.31
N MET A 116 0.55 -5.34 -7.01
CA MET A 116 0.79 -6.57 -7.76
C MET A 116 0.28 -6.54 -9.20
N ALA A 117 -0.61 -5.63 -9.59
CA ALA A 117 -1.00 -5.49 -11.00
C ALA A 117 0.18 -5.23 -11.94
N CYS A 118 1.22 -4.53 -11.46
CA CYS A 118 2.46 -4.33 -12.22
C CYS A 118 3.63 -5.15 -11.69
N HIS A 119 3.61 -5.50 -10.40
CA HIS A 119 4.73 -6.13 -9.71
C HIS A 119 4.60 -7.65 -9.52
N GLU A 120 3.53 -8.27 -10.01
CA GLU A 120 3.40 -9.73 -10.02
C GLU A 120 4.42 -10.42 -10.92
N PHE A 121 4.56 -11.74 -10.73
CA PHE A 121 5.25 -12.58 -11.69
C PHE A 121 4.41 -12.76 -12.96
N GLY A 122 4.94 -12.29 -14.09
CA GLY A 122 4.40 -12.62 -15.40
C GLY A 122 4.85 -14.02 -15.87
N PRO A 123 4.30 -14.50 -17.02
CA PRO A 123 4.51 -15.87 -17.51
C PRO A 123 5.97 -16.29 -17.75
N ASN A 124 6.88 -15.33 -17.93
CA ASN A 124 8.31 -15.56 -18.18
C ASN A 124 9.17 -15.34 -16.93
N GLY A 125 8.58 -15.24 -15.74
CA GLY A 125 9.29 -14.91 -14.50
C GLY A 125 9.67 -13.43 -14.35
N ASN A 126 9.27 -12.59 -15.31
CA ASN A 126 9.45 -11.13 -15.28
C ASN A 126 8.13 -10.43 -15.00
N ALA A 127 8.18 -9.21 -14.49
CA ALA A 127 6.99 -8.39 -14.27
C ALA A 127 6.20 -8.17 -15.58
N PRO A 128 4.85 -8.16 -15.54
CA PRO A 128 4.04 -7.90 -16.72
C PRO A 128 4.23 -6.48 -17.26
N TYR A 129 4.56 -5.52 -16.39
CA TYR A 129 4.88 -4.15 -16.79
C TYR A 129 6.39 -4.00 -17.04
N SER A 130 6.75 -3.54 -18.25
CA SER A 130 8.15 -3.42 -18.67
C SER A 130 8.91 -2.44 -17.77
N GLY A 131 10.02 -2.91 -17.17
CA GLY A 131 10.87 -2.10 -16.29
C GLY A 131 10.43 -2.08 -14.83
N ALA A 132 9.28 -2.69 -14.46
CA ALA A 132 8.93 -2.90 -13.06
C ALA A 132 9.77 -4.06 -12.47
N PRO A 133 10.31 -3.91 -11.25
CA PRO A 133 10.84 -5.06 -10.51
C PRO A 133 9.70 -5.99 -10.09
N VAL A 134 9.95 -7.29 -10.05
CA VAL A 134 8.99 -8.24 -9.49
C VAL A 134 9.01 -8.17 -7.96
N ALA A 135 7.84 -8.11 -7.32
CA ALA A 135 7.68 -8.05 -5.87
C ALA A 135 7.32 -9.42 -5.24
N GLY A 136 7.75 -10.50 -5.88
CA GLY A 136 7.47 -11.85 -5.42
C GLY A 136 8.56 -12.42 -4.48
N GLY A 137 8.61 -13.74 -4.35
CA GLY A 137 9.38 -14.40 -3.29
C GLY A 137 8.51 -14.89 -2.14
N PHE A 138 7.20 -14.97 -2.38
CA PHE A 138 6.13 -15.37 -1.48
C PHE A 138 5.36 -16.53 -2.11
N ASP A 139 4.66 -17.32 -1.29
CA ASP A 139 3.69 -18.29 -1.80
C ASP A 139 2.46 -17.54 -2.32
N ASN A 140 1.86 -18.03 -3.40
CA ASN A 140 0.59 -17.48 -3.90
C ASN A 140 -0.48 -17.42 -2.80
N VAL A 141 -1.06 -16.23 -2.62
CA VAL A 141 -1.89 -15.92 -1.46
C VAL A 141 -3.29 -16.51 -1.62
N THR A 142 -3.53 -17.61 -0.91
CA THR A 142 -4.85 -18.18 -0.71
C THR A 142 -5.03 -18.47 0.78
N THR A 143 -5.97 -17.76 1.40
CA THR A 143 -6.32 -17.93 2.81
C THR A 143 -7.74 -18.51 2.94
N ASP A 144 -8.17 -18.78 4.16
CA ASP A 144 -9.53 -19.26 4.44
C ASP A 144 -10.62 -18.25 4.04
N THR A 145 -10.27 -16.95 3.95
CA THR A 145 -11.25 -15.86 3.79
C THR A 145 -11.03 -14.97 2.57
N ALA A 146 -9.86 -15.06 1.92
CA ALA A 146 -9.51 -14.27 0.75
C ALA A 146 -8.47 -14.98 -0.12
N SER A 147 -8.49 -14.73 -1.43
CA SER A 147 -7.45 -15.14 -2.37
C SER A 147 -7.06 -13.94 -3.22
N SER A 148 -5.77 -13.77 -3.48
CA SER A 148 -5.32 -12.76 -4.43
C SER A 148 -5.48 -13.26 -5.87
N PRO A 149 -5.91 -12.43 -6.81
CA PRO A 149 -5.93 -12.78 -8.23
C PRO A 149 -4.54 -12.66 -8.90
N TYR A 150 -3.52 -12.17 -8.19
CA TYR A 150 -2.18 -11.89 -8.72
C TYR A 150 -1.16 -12.98 -8.35
N ASN A 151 -0.08 -13.07 -9.12
CA ASN A 151 0.98 -14.05 -8.92
C ASN A 151 2.12 -13.52 -8.04
N TYR A 152 2.32 -14.14 -6.88
CA TYR A 152 3.35 -13.81 -5.90
C TYR A 152 4.59 -14.72 -6.00
N ASP A 153 4.44 -15.86 -6.66
CA ASP A 153 5.51 -16.79 -7.02
C ASP A 153 5.71 -16.85 -8.55
N ASN A 154 6.82 -17.46 -8.98
CA ASN A 154 7.12 -17.68 -10.40
C ASN A 154 6.59 -19.03 -10.92
N GLY A 155 5.62 -19.64 -10.24
CA GLY A 155 5.13 -20.99 -10.50
C GLY A 155 5.96 -22.13 -9.90
N ASP A 156 7.09 -21.84 -9.24
CA ASP A 156 7.82 -22.81 -8.41
C ASP A 156 7.23 -22.81 -7.00
N THR A 157 6.61 -23.91 -6.59
CA THR A 157 5.97 -24.05 -5.27
C THR A 157 6.96 -24.13 -4.11
N THR A 158 8.27 -24.09 -4.37
CA THR A 158 9.31 -23.99 -3.34
C THR A 158 9.72 -22.54 -3.05
N TYR A 159 9.45 -21.62 -3.98
CA TYR A 159 9.58 -20.18 -3.80
C TYR A 159 8.58 -19.73 -2.73
N GLY A 160 8.99 -18.87 -1.78
CA GLY A 160 8.07 -18.33 -0.75
C GLY A 160 7.91 -19.15 0.53
N THR A 161 8.13 -20.47 0.48
CA THR A 161 7.93 -21.39 1.63
C THR A 161 8.78 -21.13 2.89
N LYS A 162 9.74 -20.19 2.79
CA LYS A 162 10.63 -19.75 3.88
C LYS A 162 10.54 -18.26 4.14
N GLU A 163 9.59 -17.57 3.51
CA GLU A 163 9.50 -16.13 3.60
C GLU A 163 8.82 -15.71 4.91
N ALA A 164 9.58 -14.99 5.74
CA ALA A 164 9.13 -14.60 7.07
C ALA A 164 7.94 -13.63 7.02
N HIS A 165 7.77 -12.89 5.91
CA HIS A 165 6.70 -11.92 5.73
C HIS A 165 5.46 -12.49 5.03
N GLN A 166 5.41 -13.79 4.70
CA GLN A 166 4.26 -14.42 4.02
C GLN A 166 2.93 -14.12 4.72
N THR A 167 2.87 -14.35 6.04
CA THR A 167 1.65 -14.10 6.81
C THR A 167 1.27 -12.62 6.82
N PHE A 168 2.24 -11.70 6.75
CA PHE A 168 1.93 -10.27 6.71
C PHE A 168 1.22 -9.88 5.41
N ILE A 169 1.66 -10.44 4.27
CA ILE A 169 1.00 -10.28 2.97
C ILE A 169 -0.39 -10.93 2.99
N GLU A 170 -0.51 -12.16 3.49
CA GLU A 170 -1.80 -12.86 3.60
C GLU A 170 -2.84 -12.05 4.40
N ARG A 171 -2.43 -11.49 5.55
CA ARG A 171 -3.33 -10.67 6.37
C ARG A 171 -3.67 -9.34 5.70
N ALA A 172 -2.78 -8.77 4.90
CA ALA A 172 -3.09 -7.58 4.11
C ALA A 172 -4.16 -7.89 3.05
N VAL A 173 -4.06 -9.02 2.34
CA VAL A 173 -5.06 -9.45 1.34
C VAL A 173 -6.43 -9.74 1.97
N GLU A 174 -6.46 -10.22 3.21
CA GLU A 174 -7.72 -10.38 3.96
C GLU A 174 -8.33 -9.06 4.44
N ASP A 175 -7.50 -8.04 4.67
CA ASP A 175 -7.96 -6.69 5.01
C ASP A 175 -8.57 -6.03 3.76
N LYS A 176 -9.59 -5.18 3.99
CA LYS A 176 -10.35 -4.53 2.90
C LYS A 176 -10.15 -3.03 2.87
N THR A 177 -9.18 -2.51 3.64
CA THR A 177 -8.88 -1.10 3.71
C THR A 177 -8.31 -0.59 2.39
N LEU A 178 -7.40 -1.34 1.78
CA LEU A 178 -6.83 -1.16 0.46
C LEU A 178 -7.07 -2.43 -0.38
N ILE A 179 -6.74 -2.33 -1.67
CA ILE A 179 -6.90 -3.46 -2.59
C ILE A 179 -5.70 -4.39 -2.44
N ASP A 180 -5.97 -5.69 -2.24
CA ASP A 180 -4.98 -6.76 -2.22
C ASP A 180 -3.90 -6.52 -1.15
N SER A 181 -2.62 -6.82 -1.39
CA SER A 181 -1.56 -6.72 -0.38
C SER A 181 -1.00 -5.31 -0.16
N ASN A 182 -1.71 -4.27 -0.63
CA ASN A 182 -1.20 -2.90 -0.65
C ASN A 182 -0.76 -2.40 0.73
N GLU A 183 -1.44 -2.77 1.81
CA GLU A 183 -1.07 -2.40 3.19
C GLU A 183 0.34 -2.87 3.53
N ALA A 184 0.65 -4.12 3.21
CA ALA A 184 1.95 -4.71 3.49
C ALA A 184 3.04 -4.07 2.63
N CYS A 185 2.77 -3.83 1.35
CA CYS A 185 3.71 -3.14 0.46
C CYS A 185 3.97 -1.70 0.92
N ILE A 186 2.93 -0.93 1.23
CA ILE A 186 3.02 0.48 1.63
C ILE A 186 3.73 0.61 2.98
N ALA A 187 3.46 -0.30 3.93
CA ALA A 187 4.09 -0.32 5.24
C ALA A 187 5.64 -0.36 5.18
N CYS A 188 6.22 -0.97 4.14
CA CYS A 188 7.67 -1.15 4.03
C CYS A 188 8.32 -0.37 2.89
N HIS A 189 7.63 -0.20 1.75
CA HIS A 189 8.20 0.37 0.52
C HIS A 189 7.83 1.83 0.27
N THR A 190 7.13 2.47 1.20
CA THR A 190 6.76 3.89 1.09
C THR A 190 7.16 4.66 2.35
N TYR A 191 7.07 5.98 2.27
CA TYR A 191 7.37 6.88 3.38
C TYR A 191 6.20 7.02 4.37
N VAL A 192 5.42 5.96 4.57
CA VAL A 192 4.33 5.93 5.55
C VAL A 192 4.88 5.50 6.91
N PRO A 193 4.64 6.27 7.98
CA PRO A 193 4.99 5.84 9.33
C PRO A 193 4.21 4.58 9.71
N VAL A 194 4.92 3.58 10.23
CA VAL A 194 4.32 2.33 10.70
C VAL A 194 4.47 2.18 12.21
N LYS A 195 3.46 1.59 12.84
CA LYS A 195 3.51 1.16 14.23
C LYS A 195 3.34 -0.35 14.26
N ILE A 196 4.38 -1.06 14.67
CA ILE A 196 4.37 -2.52 14.74
C ILE A 196 4.44 -2.96 16.20
N ASN A 197 3.49 -3.78 16.62
CA ASN A 197 3.49 -4.41 17.93
C ASN A 197 4.02 -5.84 17.80
N TRP A 198 5.25 -6.05 18.21
CA TRP A 198 5.89 -7.36 18.22
C TRP A 198 5.54 -8.10 19.49
N THR A 199 5.18 -9.37 19.35
CA THR A 199 5.04 -10.31 20.46
C THR A 199 5.96 -11.51 20.21
N HIS A 200 6.90 -11.76 21.10
CA HIS A 200 7.82 -12.90 20.99
C HIS A 200 8.05 -13.58 22.34
N LYS A 201 8.63 -14.78 22.30
CA LYS A 201 9.04 -15.53 23.50
C LYS A 201 10.38 -15.00 24.00
N VAL A 202 10.57 -15.02 25.33
CA VAL A 202 11.74 -14.45 25.98
C VAL A 202 12.96 -15.37 25.86
N SER A 203 12.73 -16.68 26.00
CA SER A 203 13.78 -17.70 25.93
C SER A 203 13.37 -18.91 25.12
N LEU A 204 14.35 -19.52 24.47
CA LEU A 204 14.33 -20.89 23.97
C LEU A 204 15.09 -21.75 24.98
N GLU A 205 14.41 -22.68 25.61
CA GLU A 205 14.92 -23.50 26.70
C GLU A 205 14.98 -24.96 26.25
N PHE A 206 16.08 -25.65 26.55
CA PHE A 206 16.28 -27.05 26.23
C PHE A 206 17.21 -27.70 27.24
N ASN A 207 17.04 -29.01 27.44
CA ASN A 207 17.91 -29.80 28.29
C ASN A 207 19.13 -30.26 27.49
N CYS A 208 20.31 -30.07 28.05
CA CYS A 208 21.57 -30.52 27.48
C CYS A 208 22.23 -31.50 28.44
N THR A 209 22.05 -32.79 28.20
CA THR A 209 22.60 -33.86 29.07
C THR A 209 23.85 -34.44 28.43
N TYR A 210 24.95 -34.46 29.17
CA TYR A 210 26.20 -35.05 28.72
C TYR A 210 26.06 -36.56 28.51
N GLU A 211 26.53 -37.06 27.36
CA GLU A 211 26.60 -38.49 27.08
C GLU A 211 28.06 -38.93 26.94
N TYR A 212 28.49 -39.81 27.84
CA TYR A 212 29.79 -40.45 27.78
C TYR A 212 29.71 -41.72 26.93
N ASN A 213 30.23 -41.68 25.71
CA ASN A 213 30.31 -42.85 24.84
C ASN A 213 31.73 -43.45 24.87
N THR A 214 31.87 -44.68 25.39
CA THR A 214 33.13 -45.46 25.39
C THR A 214 33.32 -46.30 24.12
N GLY A 215 32.87 -45.79 22.96
CA GLY A 215 33.06 -46.47 21.69
C GLY A 215 34.53 -46.60 21.30
N THR A 216 34.86 -47.62 20.51
CA THR A 216 36.22 -48.12 20.17
C THR A 216 37.14 -47.13 19.43
N SER A 217 36.73 -45.88 19.20
CA SER A 217 37.51 -44.84 18.48
C SER A 217 37.71 -43.53 19.26
N GLY A 218 37.69 -43.59 20.59
CA GLY A 218 38.08 -42.46 21.44
C GLY A 218 36.90 -41.70 22.04
N VAL A 219 37.18 -41.00 23.14
CA VAL A 219 36.18 -40.25 23.92
C VAL A 219 35.63 -39.13 23.04
N THR A 220 34.37 -39.23 22.65
CA THR A 220 33.65 -38.13 22.00
C THR A 220 32.77 -37.46 23.05
N THR A 221 32.99 -36.16 23.29
CA THR A 221 32.12 -35.37 24.17
C THR A 221 30.85 -35.02 23.40
N HIS A 222 29.84 -35.86 23.51
CA HIS A 222 28.52 -35.59 22.94
C HIS A 222 27.55 -35.10 24.01
N TYR A 223 26.61 -34.26 23.59
CA TYR A 223 25.50 -33.84 24.42
C TYR A 223 24.21 -34.28 23.73
N ASN A 224 23.33 -34.89 24.50
CA ASN A 224 21.98 -35.17 24.08
C ASN A 224 21.11 -33.95 24.41
N VAL A 225 20.58 -33.33 23.35
CA VAL A 225 19.78 -32.12 23.44
C VAL A 225 18.31 -32.50 23.30
N THR A 226 17.54 -32.31 24.35
CA THR A 226 16.13 -32.72 24.44
C THR A 226 15.26 -31.60 25.03
N ASN A 227 13.94 -31.80 25.01
CA ASN A 227 12.97 -30.93 25.70
C ASN A 227 13.03 -29.46 25.29
N TRP A 228 13.02 -29.18 23.98
CA TRP A 228 12.89 -27.83 23.46
C TRP A 228 11.54 -27.23 23.86
N THR A 229 11.58 -26.09 24.53
CA THR A 229 10.42 -25.31 24.96
C THR A 229 10.71 -23.82 24.81
N VAL A 230 9.65 -23.02 24.75
CA VAL A 230 9.77 -21.56 24.73
C VAL A 230 9.08 -20.98 25.95
N ASN A 231 9.70 -19.99 26.59
CA ASN A 231 9.23 -19.46 27.87
C ASN A 231 9.14 -17.92 27.85
N GLY A 232 8.27 -17.39 28.71
CA GLY A 232 7.93 -15.98 28.78
C GLY A 232 7.16 -15.45 27.57
N THR A 233 6.73 -14.21 27.63
CA THR A 233 6.19 -13.46 26.48
C THR A 233 6.55 -11.99 26.67
N ARG A 234 7.08 -11.38 25.62
CA ARG A 234 7.48 -9.98 25.62
C ARG A 234 6.79 -9.24 24.49
N TYR A 235 6.36 -8.02 24.81
CA TYR A 235 5.69 -7.10 23.91
C TYR A 235 6.60 -5.91 23.68
N THR A 236 6.91 -5.61 22.44
CA THR A 236 7.69 -4.43 22.06
C THR A 236 6.98 -3.70 20.94
N THR A 237 6.93 -2.37 21.03
CA THR A 237 6.37 -1.54 19.96
C THR A 237 7.50 -0.85 19.23
N VAL A 238 7.56 -1.06 17.92
CA VAL A 238 8.43 -0.31 17.01
C VAL A 238 7.62 0.78 16.34
N PHE A 239 8.13 2.01 16.39
CA PHE A 239 7.64 3.12 15.60
C PHE A 239 8.64 3.38 14.45
N GLY A 240 8.22 3.07 13.23
CA GLY A 240 8.93 3.44 12.02
C GLY A 240 8.62 4.90 11.65
N ASN A 241 9.64 5.63 11.22
CA ASN A 241 9.48 6.98 10.68
C ASN A 241 9.61 6.97 9.14
N THR A 242 9.39 8.13 8.53
CA THR A 242 9.51 8.33 7.08
C THR A 242 10.97 8.31 6.56
N THR A 243 11.94 7.87 7.37
CA THR A 243 13.36 7.75 6.95
C THR A 243 13.81 6.30 6.92
N GLY A 244 12.88 5.35 7.11
CA GLY A 244 13.20 3.92 7.25
C GLY A 244 13.88 3.56 8.56
N ASN A 245 13.93 4.50 9.53
CA ASN A 245 14.50 4.24 10.85
C ASN A 245 13.38 3.93 11.85
N GLY A 246 13.62 2.99 12.75
CA GLY A 246 12.68 2.57 13.77
C GLY A 246 13.17 2.89 15.17
N SER A 247 12.31 3.43 16.02
CA SER A 247 12.56 3.49 17.47
C SER A 247 11.69 2.47 18.19
N VAL A 248 12.30 1.65 19.03
CA VAL A 248 11.56 0.80 19.98
C VAL A 248 11.32 1.58 21.27
N ASN A 249 10.18 1.32 21.92
CA ASN A 249 9.86 1.90 23.23
C ASN A 249 10.77 1.38 24.38
N ASP A 250 11.62 0.38 24.12
CA ASP A 250 12.42 -0.32 25.13
C ASP A 250 13.85 -0.67 24.67
N ALA A 251 14.47 0.21 23.87
CA ALA A 251 15.77 -0.01 23.19
C ALA A 251 16.89 -0.60 24.06
N SER A 252 16.93 -0.27 25.35
CA SER A 252 17.95 -0.78 26.28
C SER A 252 17.81 -2.26 26.62
N ASN A 253 16.67 -2.88 26.27
CA ASN A 253 16.25 -4.19 26.76
C ASN A 253 15.96 -5.17 25.62
N TRP A 254 16.36 -4.87 24.38
CA TRP A 254 16.17 -5.75 23.23
C TRP A 254 17.31 -6.77 23.11
N PRO A 255 17.04 -8.08 22.94
CA PRO A 255 15.73 -8.73 22.76
C PRO A 255 15.01 -9.13 24.06
N GLY A 256 15.59 -8.90 25.24
CA GLY A 256 14.91 -9.05 26.54
C GLY A 256 15.87 -8.81 27.71
N TRP A 257 15.34 -8.67 28.93
CA TRP A 257 16.13 -8.88 30.15
C TRP A 257 16.46 -10.37 30.26
N TYR A 258 17.69 -10.69 30.68
CA TYR A 258 18.10 -12.07 30.96
C TYR A 258 17.04 -12.76 31.84
N PRO A 259 16.52 -13.94 31.47
CA PRO A 259 15.77 -14.74 32.43
C PRO A 259 16.72 -15.04 33.58
N TYR A 260 16.37 -14.58 34.79
CA TYR A 260 17.11 -14.94 35.99
C TYR A 260 17.12 -16.47 36.07
N SER A 261 18.30 -17.06 35.92
CA SER A 261 18.56 -18.48 36.14
C SER A 261 18.28 -18.80 37.61
N TRP A 262 17.37 -19.73 37.86
CA TRP A 262 17.27 -20.46 39.12
C TRP A 262 17.94 -21.81 38.95
#